data_AF-A0A504YXZ8-F1
#
_entry.id   AF-A0A504YXZ8-F1
#
_cell.length_a   1.000
_cell.length_b   1.000
_cell.length_c   1.000
_cell.angle_alpha   90.00
_cell.angle_beta   90.00
_cell.angle_gamma   90.00
#
_symmetry.space_group_name_H-M   'P 1'
#
loop_
_entity.id
_entity.type
_entity.pdbx_description
1 polymer ?
#
loop_
_entity_poly.entity_id
_entity_poly.type
_entity_poly.pdbx_seq_one_letter_code
_entity_poly.pdbx_strand_id
1 'polypeptide(L)'
;MRAQSFGLMVFILVVSSSAFDRRCMQPMKSGPCLALVPSYGFNWETRDCELFTYGGCGGNWNRFDTYEGCMQRCGLFLSEDNDGDAEDDHDDDQNHSATDSNE
;
A
#
# COMPACT_ATOMS: atom_id res chain seq x y z
N MET A 1 -41.27 2.88 29.61
CA MET A 1 -40.60 1.72 28.99
C MET A 1 -39.53 2.26 28.06
N ARG A 2 -38.30 1.75 28.18
CA ARG A 2 -37.08 2.32 27.61
C ARG A 2 -37.10 2.25 26.08
N ALA A 3 -37.14 3.40 25.42
CA ALA A 3 -36.75 3.49 24.01
C ALA A 3 -35.24 3.25 23.95
N GLN A 4 -34.83 2.09 23.47
CA GLN A 4 -33.43 1.73 23.45
C GLN A 4 -32.75 2.44 22.29
N SER A 5 -31.87 3.36 22.66
CA SER A 5 -30.94 4.11 21.80
C SER A 5 -29.87 3.17 21.21
N PHE A 6 -30.28 2.26 20.33
CA PHE A 6 -29.37 1.33 19.67
C PHE A 6 -28.77 1.89 18.37
N GLY A 7 -29.33 2.96 17.80
CA GLY A 7 -28.87 3.52 16.52
C GLY A 7 -27.57 4.31 16.57
N LEU A 8 -27.29 5.03 17.68
CA LEU A 8 -26.07 5.83 17.82
C LEU A 8 -24.83 4.98 18.17
N MET A 9 -25.02 3.89 18.89
CA MET A 9 -23.93 2.99 19.29
C MET A 9 -23.39 2.19 18.10
N VAL A 10 -24.24 1.82 17.13
CA VAL A 10 -23.81 1.12 15.90
C VAL A 10 -23.10 2.08 14.96
N PHE A 11 -23.60 3.32 14.78
CA PHE A 11 -22.96 4.31 13.92
C PHE A 11 -21.54 4.70 14.41
N ILE A 12 -21.28 4.77 15.70
CA ILE A 12 -19.95 5.15 16.24
C ILE A 12 -18.90 4.04 16.03
N LEU A 13 -19.32 2.76 15.97
CA LEU A 13 -18.39 1.63 15.80
C LEU A 13 -17.93 1.43 14.34
N VAL A 14 -18.66 1.93 13.34
CA VAL A 14 -18.28 1.80 11.91
C VAL A 14 -17.43 2.94 11.35
N VAL A 15 -17.31 4.10 12.01
CA VAL A 15 -16.60 5.28 11.44
C VAL A 15 -15.11 5.39 11.82
N SER A 16 -14.53 4.41 12.51
CA SER A 16 -13.28 4.66 13.28
C SER A 16 -11.98 4.06 12.73
N SER A 17 -11.91 3.30 11.64
CA SER A 17 -10.60 2.70 11.27
C SER A 17 -10.41 2.25 9.82
N SER A 18 -10.26 3.21 8.91
CA SER A 18 -9.32 3.11 7.79
C SER A 18 -8.55 4.42 7.65
N ALA A 19 -8.00 4.89 8.78
CA ALA A 19 -7.15 6.07 8.80
C ALA A 19 -5.73 5.69 8.33
N PHE A 20 -5.26 6.35 7.29
CA PHE A 20 -3.87 6.29 6.81
C PHE A 20 -2.87 6.32 7.97
N ASP A 21 -1.92 5.37 8.02
CA ASP A 21 -0.95 5.29 9.11
C ASP A 21 -0.08 6.57 9.11
N ARG A 22 -0.29 7.43 10.11
CA ARG A 22 0.38 8.73 10.22
C ARG A 22 1.90 8.63 10.20
N ARG A 23 2.48 7.46 10.52
CA ARG A 23 3.92 7.23 10.44
C ARG A 23 4.43 7.37 9.02
N CYS A 24 3.64 6.98 8.02
CA CYS A 24 3.99 7.08 6.60
C CYS A 24 4.11 8.53 6.10
N MET A 25 3.64 9.51 6.85
CA MET A 25 3.80 10.95 6.54
C MET A 25 5.01 11.58 7.25
N GLN A 26 5.70 10.84 8.12
CA GLN A 26 6.87 11.38 8.82
C GLN A 26 8.08 11.37 7.89
N PRO A 27 9.06 12.29 8.06
CA PRO A 27 10.28 12.26 7.26
C PRO A 27 11.14 11.03 7.59
N MET A 28 11.91 10.51 6.64
CA MET A 28 12.97 9.55 6.94
C MET A 28 14.01 10.21 7.86
N LYS A 29 14.18 9.69 9.08
CA LYS A 29 14.98 10.35 10.13
C LYS A 29 16.07 9.44 10.68
N SER A 30 17.32 9.74 10.31
CA SER A 30 18.50 9.02 10.81
C SER A 30 18.69 9.13 12.32
N GLY A 31 18.39 10.30 12.90
CA GLY A 31 18.66 10.59 14.32
C GLY A 31 20.15 10.88 14.60
N PRO A 32 20.53 11.14 15.86
CA PRO A 32 21.84 11.71 16.19
C PRO A 32 22.97 10.68 16.36
N CYS A 33 22.65 9.40 16.48
CA CYS A 33 23.66 8.35 16.61
C CYS A 33 24.30 8.02 15.25
N LEU A 34 25.47 7.37 15.26
CA LEU A 34 26.33 7.17 14.08
C LEU A 34 26.42 5.71 13.59
N ALA A 35 25.50 4.85 14.02
CA ALA A 35 25.42 3.51 13.44
C ALA A 35 24.96 3.60 11.98
N LEU A 36 25.41 2.67 11.15
CA LEU A 36 25.00 2.59 9.74
C LEU A 36 23.99 1.45 9.60
N VAL A 37 22.77 1.66 10.10
CA VAL A 37 21.71 0.64 10.01
C VAL A 37 20.90 0.89 8.74
N PRO A 38 20.97 0.00 7.73
CA PRO A 38 20.09 0.09 6.56
C PRO A 38 18.64 -0.06 7.01
N SER A 39 17.76 0.80 6.55
CA SER A 39 16.34 0.77 6.89
C SER A 39 15.51 1.34 5.74
N TYR A 40 14.24 1.00 5.69
CA TYR A 40 13.30 1.50 4.69
C TYR A 40 12.38 2.55 5.31
N GLY A 41 12.07 3.60 4.56
CA GLY A 41 11.06 4.60 4.94
C GLY A 41 10.23 4.97 3.72
N PHE A 42 8.94 5.22 3.94
CA PHE A 42 8.03 5.62 2.88
C PHE A 42 8.28 7.06 2.46
N ASN A 43 8.49 7.28 1.17
CA ASN A 43 8.58 8.58 0.55
C ASN A 43 7.23 8.89 -0.12
N TRP A 44 6.53 9.89 0.42
CA TRP A 44 5.20 10.27 -0.07
C TRP A 44 5.24 10.96 -1.45
N GLU A 45 6.39 11.51 -1.85
CA GLU A 45 6.57 12.17 -3.15
C GLU A 45 6.64 11.13 -4.27
N THR A 46 7.40 10.06 -4.05
CA THR A 46 7.55 8.94 -5.00
C THR A 46 6.48 7.87 -4.82
N ARG A 47 5.78 7.90 -3.68
CA ARG A 47 4.83 6.87 -3.22
C ARG A 47 5.46 5.49 -3.11
N ASP A 48 6.73 5.44 -2.74
CA ASP A 48 7.50 4.20 -2.63
C ASP A 48 8.30 4.15 -1.32
N CYS A 49 8.73 2.95 -0.94
CA CYS A 49 9.60 2.73 0.20
C CYS A 49 11.07 2.77 -0.23
N GLU A 50 11.81 3.75 0.30
CA GLU A 50 13.19 4.01 -0.09
C GLU A 50 14.16 3.59 1.02
N LEU A 51 15.34 3.13 0.62
CA LEU A 51 16.42 2.78 1.54
C LEU A 51 17.07 4.04 2.10
N PHE A 52 17.24 4.11 3.41
CA PHE A 52 17.98 5.17 4.11
C PHE A 52 18.81 4.60 5.27
N THR A 53 19.71 5.43 5.82
CA THR A 53 20.54 5.05 6.96
C THR A 53 19.94 5.55 8.27
N TYR A 54 19.60 4.63 9.18
CA TYR A 54 19.24 4.92 10.55
C TYR A 54 20.47 4.91 11.46
N GLY A 55 20.63 5.98 12.25
CA GLY A 55 21.77 6.20 13.13
C GLY A 55 21.81 5.30 14.36
N GLY A 56 20.75 4.54 14.64
CA GLY A 56 20.64 3.65 15.80
C GLY A 56 19.91 4.27 17.01
N CYS A 57 19.66 5.58 17.03
CA CYS A 57 18.84 6.24 18.05
C CYS A 57 18.13 7.49 17.51
N GLY A 58 17.08 7.97 18.20
CA GLY A 58 16.49 9.32 17.99
C GLY A 58 15.79 9.58 16.65
N GLY A 59 15.44 8.52 15.91
CA GLY A 59 14.65 8.57 14.68
C GLY A 59 13.15 8.77 14.92
N ASN A 60 12.33 8.30 13.98
CA ASN A 60 10.88 8.24 14.13
C ASN A 60 10.35 6.87 13.64
N TRP A 61 9.05 6.78 13.40
CA TRP A 61 8.40 5.52 13.05
C TRP A 61 8.22 5.29 11.55
N ASN A 62 8.61 6.24 10.69
CA ASN A 62 8.79 5.97 9.27
C ASN A 62 10.12 5.22 9.05
N ARG A 63 10.19 4.01 9.62
CA ARG A 63 11.36 3.16 9.61
C ARG A 63 10.93 1.71 9.72
N PHE A 64 11.33 0.91 8.75
CA PHE A 64 11.01 -0.50 8.63
C PHE A 64 12.29 -1.28 8.29
N ASP A 65 12.37 -2.53 8.72
CA ASP A 65 13.54 -3.37 8.49
C ASP A 65 13.57 -3.94 7.06
N THR A 66 12.40 -4.04 6.41
CA THR A 66 12.25 -4.57 5.06
C THR A 66 11.40 -3.64 4.19
N TYR A 67 11.64 -3.70 2.88
CA TYR A 67 10.86 -2.98 1.88
C TYR A 67 9.38 -3.42 1.92
N GLU A 68 9.12 -4.71 2.00
CA GLU A 68 7.78 -5.30 2.02
C GLU A 68 7.00 -4.86 3.26
N GLY A 69 7.65 -4.80 4.43
CA GLY A 69 7.02 -4.33 5.67
C GLY A 69 6.66 -2.84 5.60
N CYS A 70 7.48 -2.06 4.91
CA CYS A 70 7.18 -0.66 4.63
C CYS A 70 6.00 -0.52 3.65
N MET A 71 6.03 -1.22 2.52
CA MET A 71 4.97 -1.14 1.50
C MET A 71 3.65 -1.71 1.99
N GLN A 72 3.66 -2.80 2.78
CA GLN A 72 2.45 -3.32 3.39
C GLN A 72 1.79 -2.30 4.32
N ARG A 73 2.60 -1.45 4.97
CA ARG A 73 2.06 -0.45 5.90
C ARG A 73 1.66 0.85 5.22
N CYS A 74 2.48 1.32 4.30
CA CYS A 74 2.44 2.67 3.75
C CYS A 74 2.11 2.73 2.27
N GLY A 75 2.37 1.63 1.55
CA GLY A 75 1.89 1.46 0.18
C GLY A 75 0.38 1.46 0.21
N LEU A 76 -0.21 2.50 -0.37
CA LEU A 76 -1.64 2.53 -0.65
C LEU A 76 -1.91 1.41 -1.65
N PHE A 77 -2.36 0.25 -1.17
CA PHE A 77 -3.18 -0.60 -2.02
C PHE A 77 -4.45 0.19 -2.24
N LEU A 78 -4.64 0.72 -3.45
CA LEU A 78 -5.95 1.18 -3.89
C LEU A 78 -6.86 -0.06 -3.88
N SER A 79 -7.45 -0.38 -2.73
CA SER A 79 -8.51 -1.37 -2.60
C SER A 79 -9.65 -0.68 -1.85
N GLU A 80 -10.79 -0.54 -2.53
CA GLU A 80 -11.97 0.32 -2.28
C GLU A 80 -11.93 1.55 -3.23
N ASP A 81 -12.25 1.51 -4.53
CA ASP A 81 -13.20 0.72 -5.30
C ASP A 81 -12.66 0.53 -6.74
N ASN A 82 -12.37 -0.70 -7.16
CA ASN A 82 -12.38 -1.09 -8.57
C ASN A 82 -12.65 -2.58 -8.60
N ASP A 83 -13.90 -2.90 -8.90
CA ASP A 83 -14.25 -4.14 -9.57
C ASP A 83 -13.21 -4.37 -10.67
N GLY A 84 -12.43 -5.42 -10.52
CA GLY A 84 -11.45 -5.81 -11.51
C GLY A 84 -12.16 -6.34 -12.74
N ASP A 85 -12.31 -5.49 -13.75
CA ASP A 85 -12.23 -5.92 -15.15
C ASP A 85 -10.77 -5.75 -15.56
N ALA A 86 -9.96 -6.78 -15.32
CA ALA A 86 -8.72 -6.93 -16.05
C ALA A 86 -9.10 -7.26 -17.50
N GLU A 87 -8.93 -6.29 -18.39
CA GLU A 87 -8.86 -6.51 -19.83
C GLU A 87 -7.64 -7.42 -20.09
N ASP A 88 -7.91 -8.70 -20.28
CA ASP A 88 -6.99 -9.67 -20.87
C ASP A 88 -7.18 -9.58 -22.39
N ASP A 89 -6.54 -8.60 -23.02
CA ASP A 89 -6.38 -8.56 -24.48
C ASP A 89 -5.33 -9.62 -24.87
N HIS A 90 -5.73 -10.88 -24.87
CA HIS A 90 -5.12 -11.90 -25.72
C HIS A 90 -5.80 -11.85 -27.09
N ASP A 91 -5.25 -11.03 -27.98
CA ASP A 91 -5.46 -11.12 -29.42
C ASP A 91 -4.86 -12.45 -29.94
N ASP A 92 -5.57 -13.56 -29.75
CA ASP A 92 -5.36 -14.76 -30.53
C ASP A 92 -6.09 -14.59 -31.87
N ASP A 93 -5.35 -14.07 -32.85
CA ASP A 93 -5.70 -14.10 -34.26
C ASP A 93 -6.15 -15.52 -34.67
N GLN A 94 -7.45 -15.72 -34.81
CA GLN A 94 -7.99 -16.86 -35.53
C GLN A 94 -7.63 -16.69 -37.00
N ASN A 95 -6.46 -17.21 -37.39
CA ASN A 95 -6.14 -17.52 -38.76
C ASN A 95 -7.05 -18.68 -39.26
N HIS A 96 -8.32 -18.37 -39.49
CA HIS A 96 -9.19 -19.15 -40.37
C HIS A 96 -9.03 -18.60 -41.80
N SER A 97 -7.90 -18.91 -42.42
CA SER A 97 -7.79 -18.94 -43.88
C SER A 97 -7.48 -20.37 -44.30
N ALA A 98 -8.54 -21.10 -44.61
CA ALA A 98 -8.45 -22.29 -45.44
C ALA A 98 -7.96 -21.84 -46.83
N THR A 99 -6.72 -22.18 -47.18
CA THR A 99 -6.30 -22.27 -48.57
C THR A 99 -6.20 -23.74 -48.94
N ASP A 100 -7.18 -24.15 -49.74
CA ASP A 100 -7.17 -25.32 -50.60
C ASP A 100 -5.99 -25.25 -51.61
N SER A 101 -5.59 -26.41 -52.13
CA SER A 101 -4.70 -26.69 -53.27
C SER A 101 -3.25 -27.15 -52.99
N ASN A 102 -3.03 -28.44 -53.34
CA ASN A 102 -1.81 -29.12 -53.78
C ASN A 102 -0.98 -29.85 -52.71
N GLU A 103 -1.25 -31.14 -52.49
CA GLU A 103 -0.57 -32.27 -53.18
C GLU A 103 -1.33 -33.60 -52.97
#